data_AF-A0A5S3QJ29-F1
#
_entry.id   AF-A0A5S3QJ29-F1
#
_cell.length_a   1.000
_cell.length_b   1.000
_cell.length_c   1.000
_cell.angle_alpha   90.00
_cell.angle_beta   90.00
_cell.angle_gamma   90.00
#
_symmetry.space_group_name_H-M   'P 1'
#
loop_
_entity.id
_entity.type
_entity.pdbx_description
1 polymer ?
#
loop_
_entity_poly.entity_id
_entity_poly.type
_entity_poly.pdbx_seq_one_letter_code
_entity_poly.pdbx_strand_id
1 'polypeptide(L)'
;MNNQFGNVSLDRHAKQTLKNMNEFIDGEGLKRKRLAKKLGMSESNFSDYLNGKRSNILDFSGSLAEVLGLEGTYFMNQNFNYKPDELENMRAIAFSTGTLSKEGEEGLNQLLRVCEMIEIYNMEENSNA
;
A
#
# COMPACT_ATOMS: atom_id res chain seq x y z
N MET A 1 8.82 -35.21 20.93
CA MET A 1 7.60 -34.36 20.98
C MET A 1 7.75 -33.29 19.93
N ASN A 2 7.00 -33.42 18.82
CA ASN A 2 7.25 -32.68 17.59
C ASN A 2 6.64 -31.28 17.63
N ASN A 3 7.44 -30.31 17.20
CA ASN A 3 7.18 -28.87 17.11
C ASN A 3 6.18 -28.53 15.96
N GLN A 4 5.10 -29.30 15.82
CA GLN A 4 4.13 -29.16 14.72
C GLN A 4 3.17 -27.98 14.93
N PHE A 5 2.90 -27.58 16.17
CA PHE A 5 1.94 -26.52 16.49
C PHE A 5 2.47 -25.11 16.18
N GLY A 6 3.79 -24.86 16.35
CA GLY A 6 4.40 -23.57 16.06
C GLY A 6 4.45 -23.23 14.56
N ASN A 7 4.63 -24.26 13.71
CA ASN A 7 4.80 -24.07 12.27
C ASN A 7 3.48 -23.70 11.56
N VAL A 8 2.35 -24.23 12.06
CA VAL A 8 0.99 -23.93 11.54
C VAL A 8 0.58 -22.49 11.87
N SER A 9 0.97 -21.98 13.04
CA SER A 9 0.68 -20.60 13.44
C SER A 9 1.47 -19.58 12.61
N LEU A 10 2.77 -19.83 12.39
CA LEU A 10 3.62 -18.98 11.54
C LEU A 10 3.13 -18.91 10.09
N ASP A 11 2.73 -20.06 9.51
CA ASP A 11 2.17 -20.10 8.15
C ASP A 11 0.86 -19.31 8.03
N ARG A 12 -0.01 -19.37 9.05
CA ARG A 12 -1.24 -18.58 9.08
C ARG A 12 -0.96 -17.08 9.16
N HIS A 13 0.01 -16.67 9.98
CA HIS A 13 0.39 -15.25 10.10
C HIS A 13 1.01 -14.70 8.81
N ALA A 14 1.87 -15.47 8.15
CA ALA A 14 2.44 -15.09 6.85
C ALA A 14 1.37 -14.94 5.77
N LYS A 15 0.40 -15.87 5.72
CA LYS A 15 -0.75 -15.80 4.79
C LYS A 15 -1.63 -14.58 5.04
N GLN A 16 -1.93 -14.26 6.30
CA GLN A 16 -2.70 -13.07 6.63
C GLN A 16 -1.95 -11.78 6.26
N THR A 17 -0.65 -11.71 6.58
CA THR A 17 0.20 -10.57 6.23
C THR A 17 0.24 -10.36 4.72
N LEU A 18 0.36 -11.45 3.95
CA LEU A 18 0.31 -11.41 2.49
C LEU A 18 -1.02 -10.87 1.96
N LYS A 19 -2.13 -11.31 2.57
CA LYS A 19 -3.47 -10.82 2.23
C LYS A 19 -3.57 -9.31 2.49
N ASN A 20 -3.14 -8.85 3.65
CA ASN A 20 -3.17 -7.43 4.05
C ASN A 20 -2.36 -6.56 3.07
N MET A 21 -1.17 -7.00 2.66
CA MET A 21 -0.36 -6.27 1.67
C MET A 21 -1.07 -6.15 0.32
N ASN A 22 -1.66 -7.24 -0.19
CA ASN A 22 -2.36 -7.20 -1.48
C ASN A 22 -3.61 -6.31 -1.40
N GLU A 23 -4.42 -6.42 -0.35
CA GLU A 23 -5.60 -5.56 -0.15
C GLU A 23 -5.24 -4.08 -0.13
N PHE A 24 -4.16 -3.71 0.57
CA PHE A 24 -3.68 -2.33 0.61
C PHE A 24 -3.15 -1.85 -0.75
N ILE A 25 -2.28 -2.62 -1.39
CA ILE A 25 -1.67 -2.24 -2.67
C ILE A 25 -2.75 -2.03 -3.74
N ASP A 26 -3.68 -2.96 -3.84
CA ASP A 26 -4.75 -2.90 -4.83
C ASP A 26 -5.74 -1.78 -4.50
N GLY A 27 -6.05 -1.60 -3.21
CA GLY A 27 -6.94 -0.55 -2.72
C GLY A 27 -6.42 0.88 -2.85
N GLU A 28 -5.10 1.08 -2.77
CA GLU A 28 -4.42 2.36 -2.99
C GLU A 28 -4.08 2.59 -4.48
N GLY A 29 -4.37 1.61 -5.36
CA GLY A 29 -4.02 1.68 -6.78
C GLY A 29 -2.51 1.70 -7.05
N LEU A 30 -1.69 1.20 -6.11
CA LEU A 30 -0.24 1.30 -6.18
C LEU A 30 0.33 0.40 -7.28
N LYS A 31 1.11 1.00 -8.19
CA LYS A 31 1.73 0.26 -9.29
C LYS A 31 2.88 -0.61 -8.79
N ARG A 32 2.73 -1.93 -8.87
CA ARG A 32 3.71 -2.95 -8.45
C ARG A 32 5.12 -2.70 -9.00
N LYS A 33 5.24 -2.34 -10.29
CA LYS A 33 6.51 -1.96 -10.94
C LYS A 33 7.23 -0.81 -10.22
N ARG A 34 6.49 0.21 -9.74
CA ARG A 34 7.07 1.35 -9.01
C ARG A 34 7.54 0.94 -7.61
N LEU A 35 6.75 0.11 -6.91
CA LEU A 35 7.12 -0.42 -5.59
C LEU A 35 8.37 -1.31 -5.68
N ALA A 36 8.44 -2.21 -6.66
CA ALA A 36 9.62 -3.04 -6.91
C ALA A 36 10.89 -2.20 -7.11
N LYS A 37 10.79 -1.12 -7.91
CA LYS A 37 11.91 -0.17 -8.12
C LYS A 37 12.33 0.51 -6.81
N LYS A 38 11.38 0.97 -6.00
CA LYS A 38 11.69 1.60 -4.69
C LYS A 38 12.38 0.64 -3.72
N LEU A 39 11.99 -0.63 -3.77
CA LEU A 39 12.61 -1.71 -2.98
C LEU A 39 13.92 -2.25 -3.58
N GLY A 40 14.39 -1.69 -4.71
CA GLY A 40 15.63 -2.12 -5.35
C GLY A 40 15.60 -3.55 -5.90
N MET A 41 14.42 -4.07 -6.25
CA MET A 41 14.25 -5.43 -6.77
C MET A 41 13.54 -5.47 -8.13
N SER A 42 13.64 -6.62 -8.82
CA SER A 42 12.92 -6.83 -10.07
C SER A 42 11.40 -6.98 -9.85
N GLU A 43 10.61 -6.59 -10.85
CA GLU A 43 9.14 -6.71 -10.81
C GLU A 43 8.68 -8.17 -10.67
N SER A 44 9.41 -9.10 -11.31
CA SER A 44 9.15 -10.54 -11.18
C SER A 44 9.38 -11.03 -9.74
N ASN A 45 10.50 -10.63 -9.11
CA ASN A 45 10.77 -11.00 -7.72
C ASN A 45 9.72 -10.43 -6.76
N PHE A 46 9.36 -9.15 -6.93
CA PHE A 46 8.28 -8.52 -6.16
C PHE A 46 6.95 -9.27 -6.32
N SER A 47 6.61 -9.67 -7.55
CA SER A 47 5.41 -10.45 -7.84
C SER A 47 5.45 -11.83 -7.19
N ASP A 48 6.61 -12.49 -7.14
CA ASP A 48 6.74 -13.77 -6.45
C ASP A 48 6.48 -13.66 -4.94
N TYR A 49 6.86 -12.55 -4.30
CA TYR A 49 6.49 -12.28 -2.91
C TYR A 49 4.98 -12.12 -2.74
N LEU A 50 4.34 -11.28 -3.57
CA LEU A 50 2.89 -11.05 -3.50
C LEU A 50 2.05 -12.29 -3.82
N ASN A 51 2.62 -13.24 -4.56
CA ASN A 51 2.02 -14.55 -4.84
C ASN A 51 2.35 -15.63 -3.81
N GLY A 52 3.06 -15.28 -2.72
CA GLY A 52 3.40 -16.23 -1.66
C GLY A 52 4.41 -17.31 -2.04
N LYS A 53 5.18 -17.12 -3.12
CA LYS A 53 6.20 -18.08 -3.57
C LYS A 53 7.52 -17.97 -2.78
N ARG A 54 7.68 -16.90 -2.00
CA ARG A 54 8.86 -16.62 -1.18
C ARG A 54 8.54 -16.88 0.30
N SER A 55 9.50 -17.41 1.06
CA SER A 55 9.29 -17.84 2.45
C SER A 55 9.42 -16.72 3.48
N ASN A 56 10.16 -15.67 3.18
CA ASN A 56 10.44 -14.53 4.06
C ASN A 56 9.41 -13.38 3.91
N ILE A 57 8.12 -13.73 3.92
CA ILE A 57 7.02 -12.78 3.73
C ILE A 57 7.00 -11.68 4.80
N LEU A 58 7.30 -12.01 6.04
CA LEU A 58 7.27 -11.06 7.15
C LEU A 58 8.35 -9.97 6.99
N ASP A 59 9.58 -10.36 6.68
CA ASP A 59 10.68 -9.41 6.42
C ASP A 59 10.35 -8.51 5.23
N PHE A 60 9.84 -9.10 4.14
CA PHE A 60 9.40 -8.36 2.97
C PHE A 60 8.29 -7.35 3.31
N SER A 61 7.33 -7.73 4.15
CA SER A 61 6.26 -6.84 4.57
C SER A 61 6.76 -5.63 5.36
N GLY A 62 7.80 -5.81 6.19
CA GLY A 62 8.46 -4.73 6.90
C GLY A 62 9.12 -3.73 5.95
N SER A 63 9.92 -4.23 5.01
CA SER A 63 10.57 -3.38 3.99
C SER A 63 9.55 -2.65 3.11
N LEU A 64 8.45 -3.31 2.74
CA LEU A 64 7.37 -2.66 1.99
C LEU A 64 6.72 -1.54 2.80
N ALA A 65 6.42 -1.77 4.08
CA ALA A 65 5.84 -0.76 4.96
C ALA A 65 6.74 0.48 5.10
N GLU A 66 8.05 0.28 5.30
CA GLU A 66 9.02 1.37 5.38
C GLU A 66 9.07 2.20 4.08
N VAL A 67 9.07 1.54 2.91
CA VAL A 67 9.05 2.22 1.60
C VAL A 67 7.78 3.06 1.38
N LEU A 68 6.69 2.66 2.03
CA LEU A 68 5.41 3.37 2.02
C LEU A 68 5.31 4.45 3.11
N GLY A 69 6.32 4.58 3.99
CA GLY A 69 6.29 5.52 5.11
C GLY A 69 5.37 5.08 6.26
N LEU A 70 5.08 3.79 6.34
CA LEU A 70 4.24 3.17 7.37
C LEU A 70 5.10 2.52 8.45
N GLU A 71 4.49 2.21 9.59
CA GLU A 71 5.15 1.40 10.63
C GLU A 71 5.50 0.00 10.09
N GLY A 72 6.69 -0.52 10.39
CA GLY A 72 7.16 -1.81 9.86
C GLY A 72 6.23 -3.01 10.14
N THR A 73 5.41 -2.93 11.19
CA THR A 73 4.44 -3.97 11.58
C THR A 73 3.04 -3.76 11.00
N TYR A 74 2.82 -2.71 10.19
CA TYR A 74 1.50 -2.29 9.71
C TYR A 74 0.69 -3.45 9.09
N PHE A 75 1.31 -4.22 8.19
CA PHE A 75 0.65 -5.35 7.52
C PHE A 75 0.55 -6.61 8.39
N MET A 76 1.24 -6.68 9.52
CA MET A 76 1.23 -7.83 10.43
C MET A 76 0.07 -7.78 11.43
N ASN A 77 -0.69 -6.68 11.45
CA ASN A 77 -1.82 -6.51 12.35
C ASN A 77 -2.92 -7.57 12.09
N GLN A 78 -3.31 -8.30 13.14
CA GLN A 78 -4.37 -9.31 13.05
C GLN A 78 -5.75 -8.71 12.81
N ASN A 79 -5.94 -7.45 13.23
CA ASN A 79 -7.18 -6.69 13.05
C ASN A 79 -7.09 -5.75 11.84
N PHE A 80 -6.20 -6.04 10.89
CA PHE A 80 -6.05 -5.26 9.67
C PHE A 80 -7.38 -5.21 8.92
N ASN A 81 -7.81 -3.99 8.61
CA ASN A 81 -9.04 -3.72 7.87
C ASN A 81 -8.78 -2.50 7.00
N TYR A 82 -8.34 -2.74 5.76
CA TYR A 82 -8.11 -1.66 4.83
C TYR A 82 -9.43 -0.99 4.49
N LYS A 83 -9.51 0.31 4.80
CA LYS A 83 -10.58 1.19 4.34
C LYS A 83 -9.88 2.29 3.55
N PRO A 84 -10.09 2.40 2.23
CA PRO A 84 -9.58 3.55 1.50
C PRO A 84 -10.18 4.79 2.16
N ASP A 85 -9.33 5.78 2.47
CA ASP A 85 -9.85 7.06 2.93
C ASP A 85 -10.72 7.63 1.81
N GLU A 86 -11.98 7.90 2.13
CA GLU A 86 -12.83 8.67 1.22
C GLU A 86 -12.11 9.99 0.90
N LEU A 87 -12.14 10.43 -0.36
CA LEU A 87 -11.41 11.61 -0.83
C LEU A 87 -11.72 12.86 0.03
N GLU A 88 -12.93 12.92 0.60
CA GLU A 88 -13.37 13.94 1.57
C GLU A 88 -12.56 13.92 2.87
N ASN A 89 -12.21 12.75 3.39
CA ASN A 89 -11.41 12.59 4.61
C ASN A 89 -9.94 12.96 4.40
N MET A 90 -9.35 12.64 3.24
CA MET A 90 -7.99 13.12 2.90
C MET A 90 -7.93 14.64 2.84
N ARG A 91 -8.94 15.28 2.23
CA ARG A 91 -9.08 16.75 2.24
C ARG A 91 -9.15 17.23 3.69
N ALA A 92 -10.05 16.70 4.51
CA ALA A 92 -10.20 17.09 5.91
C ALA A 92 -8.92 16.93 6.74
N ILE A 93 -8.15 15.84 6.56
CA ILE A 93 -6.88 15.59 7.26
C ILE A 93 -5.81 16.61 6.84
N ALA A 94 -5.67 16.89 5.54
CA ALA A 94 -4.74 17.90 5.03
C ALA A 94 -5.04 19.31 5.60
N PHE A 95 -6.32 19.59 5.92
CA PHE A 95 -6.76 20.84 6.54
C PHE A 95 -6.78 20.82 8.09
N SER A 96 -6.60 19.66 8.74
CA SER A 96 -6.76 19.50 10.19
C SER A 96 -5.50 19.83 11.02
N THR A 97 -4.33 19.93 10.39
CA THR A 97 -3.06 20.25 11.08
C THR A 97 -2.80 21.76 11.26
N GLY A 98 -3.72 22.60 10.77
CA GLY A 98 -3.72 24.06 10.92
C GLY A 98 -4.32 24.75 9.69
N THR A 99 -4.56 26.07 9.77
CA THR A 99 -4.87 26.88 8.60
C THR A 99 -3.62 27.05 7.74
N LEU A 100 -3.65 26.54 6.51
CA LEU A 100 -2.62 26.82 5.51
C LEU A 100 -2.54 28.34 5.26
N SER A 101 -1.34 28.84 4.91
CA SER A 101 -1.26 30.16 4.30
C SER A 101 -1.98 30.15 2.94
N LYS A 102 -2.29 31.33 2.39
CA LYS A 102 -2.93 31.42 1.07
C LYS A 102 -2.12 30.70 -0.01
N GLU A 103 -0.81 30.84 0.03
CA GLU A 103 0.11 30.18 -0.90
C GLU A 103 0.13 28.66 -0.70
N GLY A 104 0.00 28.19 0.55
CA GLY A 104 -0.12 26.76 0.87
C GLY A 104 -1.44 26.17 0.36
N GLU A 105 -2.55 26.89 0.51
CA GLU A 105 -3.86 26.49 0.00
C GLU A 105 -3.87 26.46 -1.54
N GLU A 106 -3.28 27.47 -2.20
CA GLU A 106 -3.12 27.50 -3.65
C GLU A 106 -2.25 26.35 -4.17
N GLY A 107 -1.11 26.09 -3.52
CA GLY A 107 -0.21 25.00 -3.88
C GLY A 107 -0.87 23.62 -3.72
N LEU A 108 -1.62 23.41 -2.63
CA LEU A 108 -2.36 22.17 -2.42
C LEU A 108 -3.47 21.99 -3.46
N ASN A 109 -4.23 23.05 -3.76
CA ASN A 109 -5.26 23.02 -4.79
C ASN A 109 -4.69 22.70 -6.18
N GLN A 110 -3.47 23.17 -6.49
CA GLN A 110 -2.79 22.80 -7.73
C GLN A 110 -2.41 21.31 -7.77
N LEU A 111 -1.89 20.77 -6.66
CA LEU A 111 -1.58 19.34 -6.55
C LEU A 111 -2.82 18.47 -6.73
N LEU A 112 -3.94 18.82 -6.07
CA LEU A 112 -5.21 18.12 -6.21
C LEU A 112 -5.71 18.11 -7.66
N ARG A 113 -5.64 19.25 -8.36
CA ARG A 113 -6.02 19.32 -9.79
C ARG A 113 -5.15 18.42 -10.67
N VAL A 114 -3.85 18.35 -10.41
CA VAL A 114 -2.95 17.46 -11.13
C VAL A 114 -3.30 15.99 -10.88
N CYS A 115 -3.61 15.63 -9.64
CA CYS A 115 -4.08 14.28 -9.29
C CYS A 115 -5.40 13.93 -9.99
N GLU A 116 -6.40 14.82 -9.94
CA GLU A 116 -7.69 14.65 -10.65
C GLU A 116 -7.48 14.48 -12.16
N MET A 117 -6.59 15.26 -12.78
CA MET A 117 -6.24 15.08 -14.19
C MET A 117 -5.61 13.71 -14.47
N ILE A 118 -4.68 13.25 -13.62
CA ILE A 118 -4.05 11.93 -13.78
C ILE A 118 -5.10 10.81 -13.69
N GLU A 119 -6.11 10.94 -12.83
CA GLU A 119 -7.21 9.98 -12.74
C GLU A 119 -8.08 9.98 -14.00
N ILE A 120 -8.52 11.16 -14.47
CA ILE A 120 -9.34 11.31 -15.68
C ILE A 120 -8.63 10.69 -16.89
N TYR A 121 -7.35 11.00 -17.10
CA TYR A 121 -6.61 10.53 -18.26
C TYR A 121 -6.07 9.09 -18.13
N ASN A 122 -5.99 8.52 -16.93
CA ASN A 122 -5.70 7.07 -16.78
C ASN A 122 -6.93 6.19 -17.04
N MET A 123 -8.16 6.72 -17.05
CA MET A 123 -9.37 5.94 -17.32
C MET A 123 -9.63 5.69 -18.82
N GLU A 124 -8.89 6.34 -19.74
CA GLU A 124 -9.04 6.14 -21.19
C GLU A 124 -8.41 4.83 -21.71
N GLU A 125 -7.66 4.07 -20.90
CA GLU A 125 -7.10 2.76 -21.31
C GLU A 125 -8.06 1.58 -21.08
N ASN A 126 -9.18 1.74 -20.36
CA ASN A 126 -10.09 0.64 -20.00
C ASN A 126 -11.42 0.60 -20.76
N SER A 127 -11.65 1.49 -21.73
CA SER A 127 -12.90 1.55 -22.52
C SER A 127 -12.86 0.77 -23.84
N ASN A 128 -11.84 -0.05 -24.08
CA ASN A 128 -11.80 -1.02 -25.18
C ASN A 128 -11.49 -2.44 -24.65
N ALA A 129 -12.50 -3.09 -24.07
CA ALA A 129 -12.53 -4.53 -23.84
C ALA A 129 -13.94 -5.07 -24.13
#